data_AF-A0A9E2C2G6-F1
#
_entry.id   AF-A0A9E2C2G6-F1
#
_cell.length_a   1.000
_cell.length_b   1.000
_cell.length_c   1.000
_cell.angle_alpha   90.00
_cell.angle_beta   90.00
_cell.angle_gamma   90.00
#
_symmetry.space_group_name_H-M   'P 1'
#
loop_
_entity.id
_entity.type
_entity.pdbx_description
1 polymer ?
#
loop_
_entity_poly.entity_id
_entity_poly.type
_entity_poly.pdbx_seq_one_letter_code
_entity_poly.pdbx_strand_id
1 'polypeptide(L)'
;MTMTGVLRPGHVALRVTDLDAGVKHYRDVIGLMETGRDAQGRVYFKAWDEHDHHSVVLREADSAGMDYMGFRVDCEETLERLAAAVEGSGLATDLQWIGAGEQLHTGRRFRFTVPTGHAMELFAHKDKVGNGMPDVNPDPWPDDLKGMQPTRFDHCLLYGDDLDGTVKLFTEVLGFQVAERVMAGDTMVSAFLTCSTKPHDIAFIRHPEKN
;
A
#
# COMPACT_ATOMS: atom_id res chain seq x y z
N MET A 1 4.94 14.67 14.55
CA MET A 1 3.73 13.86 14.77
C MET A 1 4.12 12.67 15.64
N THR A 2 3.30 12.30 16.63
CA THR A 2 3.53 11.07 17.39
C THR A 2 3.16 9.88 16.50
N MET A 3 4.03 8.88 16.36
CA MET A 3 3.71 7.68 15.58
C MET A 3 2.56 6.95 16.27
N THR A 4 1.47 6.71 15.53
CA THR A 4 0.23 6.07 16.01
C THR A 4 0.22 4.55 15.81
N GLY A 5 1.31 4.02 15.26
CA GLY A 5 1.56 2.60 15.02
C GLY A 5 1.61 2.25 13.52
N VAL A 6 0.87 2.96 12.67
CA VAL A 6 1.00 2.83 11.20
C VAL A 6 2.19 3.66 10.73
N LEU A 7 3.10 3.06 9.98
CA LEU A 7 4.37 3.66 9.61
C LEU A 7 4.37 4.26 8.20
N ARG A 8 3.94 3.48 7.21
CA ARG A 8 4.02 3.84 5.79
C ARG A 8 3.22 2.88 4.89
N PRO A 9 2.94 3.28 3.64
CA PRO A 9 2.61 2.37 2.56
C PRO A 9 3.68 1.28 2.40
N GLY A 10 3.23 0.03 2.36
CA GLY A 10 4.09 -1.14 2.33
C GLY A 10 4.03 -1.91 1.01
N HIS A 11 2.84 -2.06 0.41
CA HIS A 11 2.70 -2.59 -0.94
C HIS A 11 1.35 -2.24 -1.58
N VAL A 12 1.28 -2.40 -2.90
CA VAL A 12 0.04 -2.45 -3.67
C VAL A 12 -0.01 -3.70 -4.54
N ALA A 13 -1.16 -4.35 -4.62
CA ALA A 13 -1.42 -5.44 -5.55
C ALA A 13 -2.33 -4.96 -6.69
N LEU A 14 -1.85 -5.11 -7.92
CA LEU A 14 -2.48 -4.62 -9.12
C LEU A 14 -2.86 -5.78 -10.04
N ARG A 15 -4.07 -5.69 -10.57
CA ARG A 15 -4.55 -6.52 -11.67
C ARG A 15 -4.09 -5.93 -12.99
N VAL A 16 -3.52 -6.78 -13.84
CA VAL A 16 -3.16 -6.46 -15.23
C VAL A 16 -3.81 -7.47 -16.15
N THR A 17 -4.19 -7.04 -17.36
CA THR A 17 -4.86 -7.90 -18.34
C THR A 17 -3.91 -8.71 -19.21
N ASP A 18 -2.63 -8.36 -19.20
CA ASP A 18 -1.54 -9.07 -19.86
C ASP A 18 -0.33 -8.98 -18.93
N LEU A 19 0.01 -10.10 -18.30
CA LEU A 19 1.06 -10.13 -17.28
C LEU A 19 2.45 -9.88 -17.89
N ASP A 20 2.72 -10.42 -19.08
CA ASP A 20 4.02 -10.26 -19.73
C ASP A 20 4.25 -8.81 -20.17
N ALA A 21 3.22 -8.17 -20.74
CA ALA A 21 3.26 -6.75 -21.04
C ALA A 21 3.42 -5.89 -19.78
N GLY A 22 2.69 -6.24 -18.71
CA GLY A 22 2.81 -5.58 -17.40
C GLY A 22 4.23 -5.69 -16.82
N VAL A 23 4.77 -6.90 -16.74
CA VAL A 23 6.15 -7.15 -16.29
C VAL A 23 7.15 -6.33 -17.09
N LYS A 24 7.04 -6.32 -18.42
CA LYS A 24 7.92 -5.52 -19.28
C LYS A 24 7.83 -4.04 -18.96
N HIS A 25 6.62 -3.50 -18.79
CA HIS A 25 6.43 -2.09 -18.45
C HIS A 25 7.05 -1.75 -17.09
N TYR A 26 6.70 -2.48 -16.03
CA TYR A 26 7.18 -2.19 -14.68
C TYR A 26 8.68 -2.44 -14.50
N ARG A 27 9.25 -3.45 -15.16
CA ARG A 27 10.68 -3.76 -15.12
C ARG A 27 11.53 -2.86 -16.01
N ASP A 28 11.17 -2.71 -17.27
CA ASP A 28 12.06 -2.11 -18.28
C ASP A 28 11.82 -0.60 -18.47
N VAL A 29 10.57 -0.15 -18.32
CA VAL A 29 10.21 1.27 -18.50
C VAL A 29 10.23 2.00 -17.18
N ILE A 30 9.47 1.51 -16.20
CA ILE A 30 9.48 2.11 -14.86
C ILE A 30 10.83 1.85 -14.17
N GLY A 31 11.40 0.66 -14.33
CA GLY A 31 12.70 0.34 -13.73
C GLY A 31 12.63 -0.32 -12.36
N LEU A 32 11.51 -0.98 -12.03
CA LEU A 32 11.41 -1.77 -10.81
C LEU A 32 12.18 -3.09 -10.95
N MET A 33 12.73 -3.56 -9.84
CA MET A 33 13.44 -4.84 -9.77
C MET A 33 12.48 -5.95 -9.38
N GLU A 34 12.43 -7.00 -10.20
CA GLU A 34 11.68 -8.22 -9.90
C GLU A 34 12.37 -8.95 -8.74
N THR A 35 11.62 -9.28 -7.69
CA THR A 35 12.15 -9.97 -6.50
C THR A 35 11.60 -11.38 -6.32
N GLY A 36 10.56 -11.74 -7.06
CA GLY A 36 10.08 -13.10 -7.06
C GLY A 36 8.83 -13.30 -7.88
N ARG A 37 8.48 -14.57 -8.07
CA ARG A 37 7.22 -15.04 -8.61
C ARG A 37 6.72 -16.16 -7.72
N ASP A 38 5.41 -16.22 -7.48
CA ASP A 38 4.84 -17.27 -6.65
C ASP A 38 4.05 -18.31 -7.46
N ALA A 39 3.57 -19.34 -6.76
CA ALA A 39 2.77 -20.41 -7.34
C ALA A 39 1.36 -19.97 -7.80
N GLN A 40 0.91 -18.77 -7.40
CA GLN A 40 -0.37 -18.20 -7.84
C GLN A 40 -0.21 -17.39 -9.16
N GLY A 41 1.01 -17.27 -9.68
CA GLY A 41 1.31 -16.49 -10.89
C GLY A 41 1.50 -15.00 -10.63
N ARG A 42 1.67 -14.58 -9.37
CA ARG A 42 1.94 -13.17 -9.03
C ARG A 42 3.41 -12.85 -9.22
N VAL A 43 3.72 -11.64 -9.68
CA VAL A 43 5.09 -11.14 -9.87
C VAL A 43 5.33 -9.97 -8.94
N TYR A 44 6.47 -10.00 -8.24
CA TYR A 44 6.79 -9.10 -7.16
C TYR A 44 7.91 -8.16 -7.56
N PHE A 45 7.74 -6.88 -7.24
CA PHE A 45 8.67 -5.82 -7.60
C PHE A 45 9.01 -4.92 -6.41
N LYS A 46 10.23 -4.40 -6.43
CA LYS A 46 10.67 -3.31 -5.55
C LYS A 46 11.31 -2.19 -6.35
N ALA A 47 11.18 -0.98 -5.83
CA ALA A 47 12.01 0.15 -6.23
C ALA A 47 13.44 -0.01 -5.68
N TRP A 48 14.40 0.78 -6.16
CA TRP A 48 15.79 0.53 -5.83
C TRP A 48 16.13 0.78 -4.36
N ASP A 49 15.61 1.87 -3.79
CA ASP A 49 15.90 2.28 -2.41
C ASP A 49 14.95 1.63 -1.38
N GLU A 50 13.99 0.81 -1.83
CA GLU A 50 13.18 0.01 -0.91
C GLU A 50 14.05 -1.09 -0.28
N HIS A 51 13.96 -1.30 1.03
CA HIS A 51 14.71 -2.37 1.70
C HIS A 51 13.88 -3.64 1.87
N ASP A 52 12.56 -3.50 1.92
CA ASP A 52 11.66 -4.64 2.02
C ASP A 52 11.63 -5.43 0.69
N HIS A 53 11.25 -6.72 0.76
CA HIS A 53 11.25 -7.62 -0.40
C HIS A 53 10.50 -7.07 -1.62
N HIS A 54 9.39 -6.36 -1.43
CA HIS A 54 8.58 -5.84 -2.52
C HIS A 54 7.62 -4.75 -2.03
N SER A 55 7.22 -3.89 -2.95
CA SER A 55 6.20 -2.86 -2.74
C SER A 55 5.17 -2.80 -3.87
N VAL A 56 5.38 -3.51 -4.98
CA VAL A 56 4.40 -3.65 -6.07
C VAL A 56 4.24 -5.14 -6.39
N VAL A 57 3.00 -5.60 -6.51
CA VAL A 57 2.64 -6.96 -6.91
C VAL A 57 1.75 -6.87 -8.13
N LEU A 58 2.10 -7.60 -9.19
CA LEU A 58 1.25 -7.76 -10.37
C LEU A 58 0.63 -9.15 -10.38
N ARG A 59 -0.64 -9.23 -10.77
CA ARG A 59 -1.27 -10.49 -11.14
C ARG A 59 -2.12 -10.33 -12.37
N GLU A 60 -2.25 -11.41 -13.14
CA GLU A 60 -3.15 -11.41 -14.29
C GLU A 60 -4.63 -11.48 -13.85
N ALA A 61 -5.50 -10.80 -14.59
CA ALA A 61 -6.95 -10.82 -14.39
C ALA A 61 -7.69 -10.38 -15.66
N ASP A 62 -8.98 -10.69 -15.76
CA ASP A 62 -9.83 -10.26 -16.88
C ASP A 62 -10.07 -8.73 -16.91
N SER A 63 -9.76 -8.01 -15.84
CA SER A 63 -9.89 -6.55 -15.75
C SER A 63 -8.76 -5.92 -14.95
N ALA A 64 -8.29 -4.76 -15.41
CA ALA A 64 -7.31 -3.96 -14.69
C ALA A 64 -7.90 -3.36 -13.40
N GLY A 65 -7.05 -3.04 -12.43
CA GLY A 65 -7.45 -2.38 -11.19
C GLY A 65 -6.55 -2.70 -10.02
N MET A 66 -6.95 -2.26 -8.83
CA MET A 66 -6.27 -2.60 -7.58
C MET A 66 -7.04 -3.72 -6.87
N ASP A 67 -6.32 -4.72 -6.36
CA ASP A 67 -6.93 -5.68 -5.44
C ASP A 67 -6.88 -5.20 -4.01
N TYR A 68 -5.70 -4.76 -3.54
CA TYR A 68 -5.51 -4.25 -2.19
C TYR A 68 -4.25 -3.39 -2.06
N MET A 69 -4.24 -2.52 -1.06
CA MET A 69 -3.07 -1.76 -0.61
C MET A 69 -2.75 -2.11 0.85
N GLY A 70 -1.49 -2.41 1.14
CA GLY A 70 -1.03 -2.73 2.49
C GLY A 70 -0.23 -1.61 3.14
N PHE A 71 -0.48 -1.37 4.42
CA PHE A 71 0.29 -0.47 5.28
C PHE A 71 1.09 -1.26 6.30
N ARG A 72 2.34 -0.85 6.49
CA ARG A 72 3.21 -1.43 7.50
C ARG A 72 2.92 -0.80 8.86
N VAL A 73 2.77 -1.62 9.89
CA VAL A 73 2.77 -1.19 11.29
C VAL A 73 4.10 -1.50 11.97
N ASP A 74 4.36 -0.89 13.11
CA ASP A 74 5.63 -1.01 13.85
C ASP A 74 5.88 -2.39 14.45
N CYS A 75 4.85 -3.06 14.96
CA CYS A 75 4.96 -4.37 15.57
C CYS A 75 3.66 -5.20 15.49
N GLU A 76 3.76 -6.48 15.85
CA GLU A 76 2.62 -7.41 15.89
C GLU A 76 1.55 -6.99 16.91
N GLU A 77 1.93 -6.37 18.03
CA GLU A 77 0.97 -5.88 19.02
C GLU A 77 0.11 -4.74 18.46
N THR A 78 0.73 -3.80 17.74
CA THR A 78 -0.01 -2.76 17.01
C THR A 78 -0.91 -3.35 15.93
N LEU A 79 -0.46 -4.39 15.22
CA LEU A 79 -1.28 -5.08 14.21
C LEU A 79 -2.56 -5.64 14.84
N GLU A 80 -2.45 -6.35 15.95
CA GLU A 80 -3.62 -6.91 16.66
C GLU A 80 -4.53 -5.82 17.22
N ARG A 81 -3.96 -4.79 17.84
CA ARG A 81 -4.72 -3.66 18.38
C ARG A 81 -5.51 -2.93 17.29
N LEU A 82 -4.89 -2.63 16.16
CA LEU A 82 -5.55 -1.94 15.05
C LEU A 82 -6.57 -2.84 14.35
N ALA A 83 -6.30 -4.13 14.19
CA ALA A 83 -7.29 -5.08 13.67
C ALA A 83 -8.55 -5.10 14.54
N ALA A 84 -8.40 -5.23 15.86
CA ALA A 84 -9.52 -5.18 16.81
C ALA A 84 -10.24 -3.83 16.79
N ALA A 85 -9.53 -2.72 16.63
CA ALA A 85 -10.13 -1.39 16.53
C ALA A 85 -10.93 -1.21 15.22
N VAL A 86 -10.43 -1.73 14.10
CA VAL A 86 -11.14 -1.75 12.82
C VAL A 86 -12.41 -2.61 12.93
N GLU A 87 -12.30 -3.81 13.49
CA GLU A 87 -13.45 -4.69 13.77
C GLU A 87 -14.50 -4.00 14.66
N GLY A 88 -14.07 -3.37 15.76
CA GLY A 88 -14.95 -2.68 16.70
C GLY A 88 -15.55 -1.37 16.19
N SER A 89 -14.99 -0.78 15.13
CA SER A 89 -15.44 0.52 14.61
C SER A 89 -16.78 0.47 13.88
N GLY A 90 -17.10 -0.68 13.27
CA GLY A 90 -18.24 -0.82 12.35
C GLY A 90 -18.13 0.00 11.06
N LEU A 91 -16.95 0.57 10.75
CA LEU A 91 -16.70 1.38 9.56
C LEU A 91 -16.10 0.57 8.39
N ALA A 92 -15.74 -0.70 8.60
CA ALA A 92 -15.13 -1.54 7.57
C ALA A 92 -15.91 -2.85 7.40
N THR A 93 -15.78 -3.47 6.22
CA THR A 93 -16.39 -4.76 5.89
C THR A 93 -15.33 -5.80 5.48
N ASP A 94 -15.75 -7.04 5.23
CA ASP A 94 -14.89 -8.11 4.67
C ASP A 94 -13.59 -8.35 5.46
N LEU A 95 -13.74 -8.40 6.79
CA LEU A 95 -12.63 -8.49 7.74
C LEU A 95 -12.05 -9.89 7.73
N GLN A 96 -10.76 -10.02 7.45
CA GLN A 96 -10.10 -11.31 7.34
C GLN A 96 -8.63 -11.26 7.75
N TRP A 97 -8.22 -12.24 8.55
CA TRP A 97 -6.80 -12.55 8.76
C TRP A 97 -6.26 -13.39 7.61
N ILE A 98 -5.17 -12.93 7.00
CA ILE A 98 -4.40 -13.63 5.98
C ILE A 98 -3.16 -14.22 6.62
N GLY A 99 -2.93 -15.52 6.43
CA GLY A 99 -1.79 -16.23 6.99
C GLY A 99 -0.44 -15.73 6.50
N ALA A 100 0.57 -15.83 7.35
CA ALA A 100 1.96 -15.54 6.97
C ALA A 100 2.39 -16.43 5.79
N GLY A 101 3.17 -15.87 4.87
CA GLY A 101 3.62 -16.58 3.67
C GLY A 101 2.58 -16.75 2.57
N GLU A 102 1.32 -16.31 2.76
CA GLU A 102 0.38 -16.25 1.63
C GLU A 102 0.89 -15.29 0.56
N GLN A 103 1.49 -14.15 0.97
CA GLN A 103 2.28 -13.29 0.10
C GLN A 103 3.77 -13.48 0.39
N LEU A 104 4.60 -13.58 -0.66
CA LEU A 104 6.04 -13.85 -0.52
C LEU A 104 6.70 -12.93 0.52
N HIS A 105 7.51 -13.52 1.40
CA HIS A 105 8.32 -12.81 2.40
C HIS A 105 7.53 -11.88 3.33
N THR A 106 6.20 -12.03 3.42
CA THR A 106 5.33 -11.19 4.23
C THR A 106 4.76 -11.99 5.38
N GLY A 107 4.75 -11.38 6.57
CA GLY A 107 4.08 -11.94 7.74
C GLY A 107 2.57 -12.02 7.56
N ARG A 108 1.86 -12.39 8.62
CA ARG A 108 0.39 -12.36 8.59
C ARG A 108 -0.10 -10.93 8.36
N ARG A 109 -1.30 -10.82 7.81
CA ARG A 109 -1.92 -9.53 7.46
C ARG A 109 -3.36 -9.51 7.91
N PHE A 110 -3.85 -8.35 8.30
CA PHE A 110 -5.27 -8.13 8.53
C PHE A 110 -5.84 -7.34 7.37
N ARG A 111 -6.76 -7.93 6.61
CA ARG A 111 -7.40 -7.35 5.43
C ARG A 111 -8.82 -6.92 5.76
N PHE A 112 -9.24 -5.77 5.23
CA PHE A 112 -10.57 -5.20 5.40
C PHE A 112 -10.92 -4.28 4.22
N THR A 113 -12.21 -4.12 3.94
CA THR A 113 -12.71 -3.19 2.94
C THR A 113 -13.11 -1.88 3.60
N VAL A 114 -12.58 -0.75 3.13
CA VAL A 114 -12.93 0.59 3.62
C VAL A 114 -14.27 1.06 3.03
N PRO A 115 -14.92 2.12 3.56
CA PRO A 115 -16.22 2.58 3.06
C PRO A 115 -16.26 2.93 1.57
N THR A 116 -15.17 3.42 0.98
CA THR A 116 -15.04 3.58 -0.48
C THR A 116 -14.90 2.25 -1.24
N GLY A 117 -15.03 1.08 -0.62
CA GLY A 117 -15.01 -0.23 -1.30
C GLY A 117 -13.64 -0.78 -1.68
N HIS A 118 -12.54 -0.12 -1.28
CA HIS A 118 -11.19 -0.60 -1.54
C HIS A 118 -10.71 -1.52 -0.41
N ALA A 119 -10.06 -2.64 -0.75
CA ALA A 119 -9.44 -3.48 0.26
C ALA A 119 -8.10 -2.87 0.72
N MET A 120 -7.91 -2.82 2.03
CA MET A 120 -6.71 -2.40 2.72
C MET A 120 -6.15 -3.54 3.54
N GLU A 121 -4.86 -3.48 3.83
CA GLU A 121 -4.21 -4.42 4.74
C GLU A 121 -3.33 -3.71 5.75
N LEU A 122 -3.22 -4.29 6.94
CA LEU A 122 -2.19 -3.99 7.92
C LEU A 122 -1.26 -5.19 8.05
N PHE A 123 0.05 -4.95 8.17
CA PHE A 123 1.05 -5.99 8.42
C PHE A 123 2.24 -5.44 9.20
N ALA A 124 2.86 -6.23 10.08
CA ALA A 124 4.03 -5.80 10.84
C ALA A 124 5.36 -6.18 10.18
N HIS A 125 5.38 -7.34 9.50
CA HIS A 125 6.60 -7.98 9.06
C HIS A 125 6.66 -8.19 7.54
N LYS A 126 7.81 -7.85 6.96
CA LYS A 126 8.24 -8.23 5.62
C LYS A 126 9.76 -8.38 5.65
N ASP A 127 10.29 -9.43 5.02
CA ASP A 127 11.74 -9.63 4.98
C ASP A 127 12.42 -8.47 4.27
N LYS A 128 13.59 -8.08 4.80
CA LYS A 128 14.44 -7.06 4.19
C LYS A 128 15.47 -7.74 3.30
N VAL A 129 15.43 -7.43 2.02
CA VAL A 129 16.42 -7.88 1.02
C VAL A 129 17.48 -6.81 0.74
N GLY A 130 17.28 -5.59 1.25
CA GLY A 130 18.18 -4.46 1.05
C GLY A 130 18.06 -3.82 -0.33
N ASN A 131 18.86 -2.79 -0.57
CA ASN A 131 18.95 -2.06 -1.84
C ASN A 131 20.21 -2.41 -2.65
N GLY A 132 20.96 -3.44 -2.22
CA GLY A 132 22.21 -3.86 -2.86
C GLY A 132 23.45 -3.01 -2.49
N MET A 133 23.27 -1.97 -1.67
CA MET A 133 24.35 -1.11 -1.20
C MET A 133 24.91 -1.57 0.15
N PRO A 134 26.19 -1.30 0.45
CA PRO A 134 26.76 -1.56 1.77
C PRO A 134 26.21 -0.59 2.83
N ASP A 135 26.16 -1.01 4.09
CA ASP A 135 25.68 -0.14 5.19
C ASP A 135 26.70 0.97 5.58
N VAL A 136 27.97 0.83 5.17
CA VAL A 136 29.06 1.76 5.53
C VAL A 136 29.58 2.45 4.27
N ASN A 137 29.46 3.78 4.24
CA ASN A 137 29.84 4.63 3.11
C ASN A 137 29.34 4.12 1.74
N PRO A 138 28.02 3.87 1.57
CA PRO A 138 27.47 3.53 0.27
C PRO A 138 27.62 4.69 -0.71
N ASP A 139 27.72 4.37 -2.00
CA ASP A 139 27.45 5.36 -3.04
C ASP A 139 26.01 5.88 -2.94
N PRO A 140 25.71 7.08 -3.47
CA PRO A 140 24.37 7.67 -3.40
C PRO A 140 23.26 6.82 -4.04
N TRP A 141 23.61 5.93 -4.98
CA TRP A 141 22.69 5.00 -5.65
C TRP A 141 23.48 3.79 -6.22
N PRO A 142 22.82 2.64 -6.45
CA PRO A 142 23.41 1.50 -7.16
C PRO A 142 23.76 1.82 -8.61
N ASP A 143 24.74 1.09 -9.15
CA ASP A 143 25.00 1.06 -10.58
C ASP A 143 23.93 0.26 -11.35
N ASP A 144 23.89 0.41 -12.68
CA ASP A 144 23.07 -0.37 -13.61
C ASP A 144 21.54 -0.30 -13.43
N LEU A 145 21.03 0.75 -12.75
CA LEU A 145 19.60 1.02 -12.68
C LEU A 145 19.00 1.26 -14.09
N LYS A 146 17.78 0.75 -14.32
CA LYS A 146 17.09 0.80 -15.63
C LYS A 146 15.87 1.69 -15.59
N GLY A 147 15.42 2.15 -16.75
CA GLY A 147 14.16 2.87 -16.90
C GLY A 147 14.14 4.22 -16.16
N MET A 148 13.00 4.54 -15.53
CA MET A 148 12.80 5.77 -14.75
C MET A 148 13.45 5.76 -13.36
N GLN A 149 13.82 4.57 -12.85
CA GLN A 149 14.55 4.39 -11.59
C GLN A 149 13.86 5.00 -10.34
N PRO A 150 12.57 4.71 -10.08
CA PRO A 150 11.90 5.19 -8.89
C PRO A 150 12.61 4.69 -7.63
N THR A 151 12.64 5.53 -6.59
CA THR A 151 13.31 5.23 -5.32
C THR A 151 12.45 4.35 -4.41
N ARG A 152 11.14 4.59 -4.35
CA ARG A 152 10.21 3.88 -3.46
C ARG A 152 8.77 3.91 -3.96
N PHE A 153 7.93 3.02 -3.42
CA PHE A 153 6.47 3.19 -3.49
C PHE A 153 6.06 4.32 -2.55
N ASP A 154 5.25 5.26 -3.04
CA ASP A 154 4.94 6.46 -2.28
C ASP A 154 3.51 6.50 -1.72
N HIS A 155 2.49 6.41 -2.57
CA HIS A 155 1.07 6.44 -2.17
C HIS A 155 0.15 5.94 -3.30
N CYS A 156 -1.12 5.73 -2.97
CA CYS A 156 -2.21 5.58 -3.94
C CYS A 156 -3.19 6.75 -3.83
N LEU A 157 -3.85 7.06 -4.95
CA LEU A 157 -5.03 7.92 -5.01
C LEU A 157 -6.20 7.09 -5.53
N LEU A 158 -7.28 7.04 -4.75
CA LEU A 158 -8.41 6.14 -4.99
C LEU A 158 -9.72 6.93 -5.12
N TYR A 159 -10.63 6.45 -5.97
CA TYR A 159 -11.93 7.09 -6.21
C TYR A 159 -13.03 6.25 -5.56
N GLY A 160 -13.94 6.86 -4.80
CA GLY A 160 -15.07 6.14 -4.23
C GLY A 160 -16.16 7.03 -3.64
N ASP A 161 -17.32 6.46 -3.35
CA ASP A 161 -18.54 7.18 -2.96
C ASP A 161 -18.52 7.75 -1.52
N ASP A 162 -18.22 6.90 -0.53
CA ASP A 162 -18.25 7.20 0.89
C ASP A 162 -16.87 7.66 1.39
N LEU A 163 -16.49 8.85 0.89
CA LEU A 163 -15.26 9.52 1.30
C LEU A 163 -15.27 9.86 2.80
N ASP A 164 -16.41 10.28 3.36
CA ASP A 164 -16.51 10.70 4.76
C ASP A 164 -16.28 9.53 5.71
N GLY A 165 -16.91 8.38 5.45
CA GLY A 165 -16.69 7.16 6.22
C GLY A 165 -15.25 6.69 6.14
N THR A 166 -14.64 6.77 4.95
CA THR A 166 -13.23 6.40 4.76
C THR A 166 -12.30 7.33 5.54
N VAL A 167 -12.49 8.65 5.44
CA VAL A 167 -11.69 9.61 6.22
C VAL A 167 -11.85 9.35 7.71
N LYS A 168 -13.06 9.09 8.19
CA LYS A 168 -13.34 8.75 9.60
C LYS A 168 -12.59 7.50 10.06
N LEU A 169 -12.63 6.42 9.28
CA LEU A 169 -11.89 5.19 9.58
C LEU A 169 -10.39 5.47 9.68
N PHE A 170 -9.82 6.20 8.72
CA PHE A 170 -8.39 6.50 8.72
C PHE A 170 -7.97 7.39 9.89
N THR A 171 -8.75 8.41 10.24
CA THR A 171 -8.36 9.37 11.30
C THR A 171 -8.69 8.89 12.71
N GLU A 172 -9.87 8.30 12.93
CA GLU A 172 -10.33 7.93 14.26
C GLU A 172 -9.86 6.53 14.69
N VAL A 173 -9.58 5.63 13.73
CA VAL A 173 -9.20 4.24 14.01
C VAL A 173 -7.74 3.97 13.67
N LEU A 174 -7.31 4.29 12.45
CA LEU A 174 -5.95 3.99 11.99
C LEU A 174 -4.91 5.05 12.42
N GLY A 175 -5.35 6.18 12.96
CA GLY A 175 -4.48 7.22 13.50
C GLY A 175 -3.77 8.06 12.44
N PHE A 176 -4.34 8.17 11.23
CA PHE A 176 -3.88 9.09 10.20
C PHE A 176 -4.34 10.52 10.51
N GLN A 177 -3.73 11.49 9.84
CA GLN A 177 -4.14 12.89 9.86
C GLN A 177 -4.54 13.34 8.45
N VAL A 178 -5.54 14.22 8.36
CA VAL A 178 -5.84 14.93 7.11
C VAL A 178 -4.85 16.07 6.98
N ALA A 179 -3.91 15.95 6.03
CA ALA A 179 -2.95 17.01 5.74
C ALA A 179 -3.61 18.10 4.88
N GLU A 180 -4.33 17.69 3.83
CA GLU A 180 -5.03 18.57 2.91
C GLU A 180 -6.40 17.98 2.55
N ARG A 181 -7.35 18.85 2.22
CA ARG A 181 -8.68 18.46 1.71
C ARG A 181 -9.22 19.52 0.77
N VAL A 182 -10.00 19.09 -0.22
CA VAL A 182 -10.74 20.00 -1.11
C VAL A 182 -12.22 19.94 -0.75
N MET A 183 -12.83 21.12 -0.61
CA MET A 183 -14.24 21.30 -0.27
C MET A 183 -14.98 21.96 -1.44
N ALA A 184 -16.11 21.39 -1.84
CA ALA A 184 -17.08 22.02 -2.73
C ALA A 184 -18.30 22.45 -1.90
N GLY A 185 -18.29 23.69 -1.43
CA GLY A 185 -19.20 24.12 -0.37
C GLY A 185 -18.92 23.31 0.91
N ASP A 186 -19.96 22.69 1.47
CA ASP A 186 -19.84 21.84 2.66
C ASP A 186 -19.46 20.39 2.35
N THR A 187 -19.38 20.02 1.07
CA THR A 187 -19.05 18.65 0.65
C THR A 187 -17.54 18.47 0.50
N MET A 188 -16.96 17.53 1.23
CA MET A 188 -15.58 17.11 1.00
C MET A 188 -15.51 16.30 -0.29
N VAL A 189 -14.68 16.74 -1.24
CA VAL A 189 -14.51 16.09 -2.56
C VAL A 189 -13.16 15.41 -2.71
N SER A 190 -12.16 15.78 -1.92
CA SER A 190 -10.93 15.00 -1.78
C SER A 190 -10.32 15.16 -0.40
N ALA A 191 -9.60 14.13 0.04
CA ALA A 191 -8.83 14.12 1.28
C ALA A 191 -7.47 13.46 1.05
N PHE A 192 -6.42 14.10 1.57
CA PHE A 192 -5.05 13.64 1.53
C PHE A 192 -4.64 13.29 2.96
N LEU A 193 -4.43 11.99 3.20
CA LEU A 193 -4.24 11.41 4.54
C LEU A 193 -2.79 10.98 4.71
N THR A 194 -2.19 11.30 5.86
CA THR A 194 -0.80 10.97 6.18
C THR A 194 -0.69 10.21 7.49
N CYS A 195 0.19 9.22 7.53
CA CYS A 195 0.64 8.56 8.76
C CYS A 195 2.13 8.84 9.04
N SER A 196 2.76 9.68 8.21
CA SER A 196 4.18 9.98 8.22
C SER A 196 4.42 11.49 8.16
N THR A 197 5.65 11.91 7.88
CA THR A 197 5.98 13.33 7.65
C THR A 197 5.74 13.78 6.21
N LYS A 198 5.22 12.91 5.35
CA LYS A 198 4.87 13.23 3.95
C LYS A 198 3.55 14.02 3.89
N PRO A 199 3.31 14.77 2.79
CA PRO A 199 2.02 15.40 2.53
C PRO A 199 0.87 14.39 2.59
N HIS A 200 1.07 13.19 2.03
CA HIS A 200 0.14 12.07 2.18
C HIS A 200 0.80 10.71 1.94
N ASP A 201 0.13 9.70 2.47
CA ASP A 201 0.41 8.28 2.30
C ASP A 201 -0.72 7.59 1.53
N ILE A 202 -1.91 8.20 1.52
CA ILE A 202 -3.06 7.80 0.70
C ILE A 202 -3.96 9.00 0.45
N ALA A 203 -4.57 9.05 -0.72
CA ALA A 203 -5.56 10.07 -1.07
C ALA A 203 -6.84 9.42 -1.56
N PHE A 204 -7.96 10.07 -1.27
CA PHE A 204 -9.28 9.65 -1.76
C PHE A 204 -9.99 10.83 -2.43
N ILE A 205 -10.62 10.56 -3.56
CA ILE A 205 -11.49 11.49 -4.28
C ILE A 205 -12.90 10.94 -4.27
N ARG A 206 -13.88 11.80 -3.94
CA ARG A 206 -15.28 11.42 -3.99
C ARG A 206 -15.70 11.16 -5.44
N HIS A 207 -16.29 9.99 -5.67
CA HIS A 207 -16.76 9.58 -6.99
C HIS A 207 -18.02 8.70 -6.86
N PRO A 208 -19.01 8.78 -7.77
CA PRO A 208 -20.22 7.97 -7.66
C PRO A 208 -20.00 6.45 -7.74
N GLU A 209 -18.97 6.02 -8.47
CA GLU A 209 -18.59 4.59 -8.52
C GLU A 209 -17.82 4.20 -7.27
N LYS A 210 -18.08 2.98 -6.78
CA LYS A 210 -17.54 2.48 -5.52
C LYS A 210 -16.02 2.27 -5.60
N ASN A 211 -15.57 1.38 -6.49
CA ASN A 211 -14.18 0.98 -6.77
C ASN A 211 -14.18 0.23 -8.10
#